data_AF-A0A936H787-F1
#
_entry.id   AF-A0A936H787-F1
#
_cell.length_a   1.000
_cell.length_b   1.000
_cell.length_c   1.000
_cell.angle_alpha   90.00
_cell.angle_beta   90.00
_cell.angle_gamma   90.00
#
_symmetry.space_group_name_H-M   'P 1'
#
loop_
_entity.id
_entity.type
_entity.pdbx_description
1 polymer ?
#
loop_
_entity_poly.entity_id
_entity_poly.type
_entity_poly.pdbx_seq_one_letter_code
_entity_poly.pdbx_strand_id
1 'polypeptide(L)'
;MNFKSFLFAFLFLGAFVFSACEKDKDSDPDNEQELITTIRLSFTGGGSTVTFNATDKDGDGGLAPVIDKIALKPNTDYALKVAFLDESKTPSADITEEVGKESDVHLVCLTGSGSMPSPTTLDKDKNNKPLGLSSSFKTGAAGAGTLKVTLKHEPDKNNANPCSTGETDAEATFTVEVK
;
A
#
# COMPACT_ATOMS: atom_id res chain seq x y z
N MET A 1 -9.21 -19.16 74.70
CA MET A 1 -10.50 -18.48 74.86
C MET A 1 -10.85 -17.85 73.52
N ASN A 2 -11.99 -18.28 72.97
CA ASN A 2 -12.48 -17.99 71.62
C ASN A 2 -13.11 -16.60 71.49
N PHE A 3 -13.01 -15.99 70.29
CA PHE A 3 -14.00 -15.16 69.57
C PHE A 3 -13.25 -14.25 68.58
N LYS A 4 -13.70 -13.88 67.39
CA LYS A 4 -14.85 -14.19 66.52
C LYS A 4 -14.53 -13.55 65.15
N SER A 5 -15.01 -14.15 64.06
CA SER A 5 -14.93 -13.61 62.69
C SER A 5 -15.47 -12.19 62.53
N PHE A 6 -14.91 -11.44 61.57
CA PHE A 6 -15.70 -10.49 60.78
C PHE A 6 -15.24 -10.49 59.32
N LEU A 7 -16.20 -10.79 58.44
CA LEU A 7 -16.13 -10.66 56.99
C LEU A 7 -16.13 -9.17 56.64
N PHE A 8 -15.22 -8.71 55.77
CA PHE A 8 -15.44 -7.48 55.02
C PHE A 8 -15.11 -7.74 53.55
N ALA A 9 -16.15 -7.69 52.73
CA ALA A 9 -16.04 -7.64 51.30
C ALA A 9 -15.46 -6.28 50.90
N PHE A 10 -14.45 -6.28 50.03
CA PHE A 10 -14.06 -5.10 49.26
C PHE A 10 -14.01 -5.48 47.78
N LEU A 11 -15.09 -5.12 47.12
CA LEU A 11 -15.19 -4.86 45.68
C LEU A 11 -14.19 -3.76 45.32
N PHE A 12 -13.36 -3.94 44.27
CA PHE A 12 -12.90 -2.90 43.33
C PHE A 12 -11.97 -3.58 42.31
N LEU A 13 -12.50 -4.00 41.16
CA LEU A 13 -12.51 -3.26 39.88
C LEU A 13 -11.22 -3.51 39.09
N GLY A 14 -11.35 -4.38 38.07
CA GLY A 14 -10.26 -4.73 37.17
C GLY A 14 -9.80 -3.53 36.34
N ALA A 15 -8.49 -3.33 36.29
CA ALA A 15 -7.86 -2.49 35.29
C ALA A 15 -7.56 -3.37 34.06
N PHE A 16 -8.55 -3.51 33.18
CA PHE A 16 -8.26 -3.81 31.78
C PHE A 16 -7.60 -2.58 31.20
N VAL A 17 -6.28 -2.63 31.05
CA VAL A 17 -5.54 -1.64 30.27
C VAL A 17 -5.78 -1.98 28.81
N PHE A 18 -6.89 -1.49 28.26
CA PHE A 18 -7.05 -1.41 26.82
C PHE A 18 -6.09 -0.32 26.33
N SER A 19 -4.93 -0.73 25.83
CA SER A 19 -4.12 0.09 24.94
C SER A 19 -4.88 0.16 23.62
N ALA A 20 -5.86 1.06 23.54
CA ALA A 20 -6.42 1.46 22.26
C ALA A 20 -5.32 2.25 21.53
N CYS A 21 -4.94 1.80 20.33
CA CYS A 21 -4.17 2.65 19.41
C CYS A 21 -4.91 3.99 19.30
N GLU A 22 -4.19 5.08 19.54
CA GLU A 22 -4.65 6.40 19.14
C GLU A 22 -4.85 6.34 17.62
N LYS A 23 -6.10 6.34 17.18
CA LYS A 23 -6.42 6.82 15.84
C LYS A 23 -6.21 8.32 15.93
N ASP A 24 -5.18 8.81 15.26
CA ASP A 24 -4.94 10.24 15.18
C ASP A 24 -6.22 10.94 14.75
N LYS A 25 -6.60 11.94 15.54
CA LYS A 25 -7.78 12.75 15.29
C LYS A 25 -7.37 13.86 14.35
N ASP A 26 -7.22 13.54 13.08
CA ASP A 26 -7.31 14.60 12.10
C ASP A 26 -8.77 15.08 12.03
N SER A 27 -8.94 16.39 12.05
CA SER A 27 -10.25 17.06 12.17
C SER A 27 -10.81 17.50 10.82
N ASP A 28 -10.09 17.16 9.75
CA ASP A 28 -10.56 17.28 8.38
C ASP A 28 -11.35 16.00 8.02
N PRO A 29 -12.66 16.08 7.77
CA PRO A 29 -13.43 14.93 7.30
C PRO A 29 -12.93 14.39 5.96
N ASP A 30 -12.09 15.13 5.22
CA ASP A 30 -11.47 14.68 3.98
C ASP A 30 -10.16 13.89 4.20
N ASN A 31 -9.58 13.84 5.41
CA ASN A 31 -8.35 13.08 5.71
C ASN A 31 -8.64 11.73 6.42
N GLU A 32 -9.79 11.12 6.16
CA GLU A 32 -10.05 9.75 6.64
C GLU A 32 -9.26 8.75 5.79
N GLN A 33 -8.42 7.93 6.42
CA GLN A 33 -7.66 6.88 5.73
C GLN A 33 -8.61 5.87 5.07
N GLU A 34 -8.69 5.90 3.74
CA GLU A 34 -9.55 5.04 2.95
C GLU A 34 -9.03 3.60 2.91
N LEU A 35 -9.95 2.63 2.96
CA LEU A 35 -9.61 1.22 2.88
C LEU A 35 -9.12 0.86 1.46
N ILE A 36 -7.93 0.29 1.36
CA ILE A 36 -7.39 -0.24 0.10
C ILE A 36 -7.40 -1.75 0.14
N THR A 37 -8.17 -2.35 -0.77
CA THR A 37 -8.29 -3.82 -0.90
C THR A 37 -7.54 -4.37 -2.10
N THR A 38 -7.29 -3.53 -3.11
CA THR A 38 -6.67 -3.99 -4.35
C THR A 38 -5.62 -2.99 -4.85
N ILE A 39 -4.42 -3.50 -5.12
CA ILE A 39 -3.38 -2.82 -5.91
C ILE A 39 -3.43 -3.38 -7.33
N ARG A 40 -3.70 -2.51 -8.31
CA ARG A 40 -3.78 -2.85 -9.73
C ARG A 40 -2.62 -2.22 -10.51
N LEU A 41 -1.90 -3.04 -11.25
CA LEU A 41 -0.78 -2.62 -12.09
C LEU A 41 -1.13 -2.79 -13.55
N SER A 42 -0.99 -1.74 -14.35
CA SER A 42 -1.19 -1.77 -15.80
C SER A 42 0.10 -1.43 -16.54
N PHE A 43 0.60 -2.38 -17.31
CA PHE A 43 1.83 -2.28 -18.09
C PHE A 43 1.49 -2.10 -19.56
N THR A 44 1.89 -0.97 -20.14
CA THR A 44 1.71 -0.67 -21.57
C THR A 44 3.05 -0.71 -22.28
N GLY A 45 3.23 -1.68 -23.18
CA GLY A 45 4.49 -1.92 -23.87
C GLY A 45 4.44 -3.20 -24.71
N GLY A 46 5.39 -3.37 -25.63
CA GLY A 46 5.46 -4.56 -26.48
C GLY A 46 4.22 -4.78 -27.37
N GLY A 47 3.49 -3.71 -27.69
CA GLY A 47 2.30 -3.71 -28.55
C GLY A 47 0.96 -3.92 -27.85
N SER A 48 0.92 -4.03 -26.51
CA SER A 48 -0.33 -4.26 -25.76
C SER A 48 -0.29 -3.61 -24.37
N THR A 49 -1.45 -3.54 -23.72
CA THR A 49 -1.56 -3.28 -22.28
C THR A 49 -1.97 -4.56 -21.56
N VAL A 50 -1.28 -4.90 -20.48
CA VAL A 50 -1.60 -6.03 -19.60
C VAL A 50 -1.77 -5.55 -18.17
N THR A 51 -2.67 -6.18 -17.42
CA THR A 51 -3.04 -5.76 -16.06
C THR A 51 -2.94 -6.93 -15.09
N PHE A 52 -2.47 -6.66 -13.88
CA PHE A 52 -2.28 -7.62 -12.80
C PHE A 52 -2.72 -7.01 -11.47
N ASN A 53 -3.34 -7.80 -10.59
CA ASN A 53 -3.84 -7.35 -9.30
C ASN A 53 -3.17 -8.08 -8.14
N ALA A 54 -3.03 -7.37 -7.02
CA ALA A 54 -2.92 -7.95 -5.69
C ALA A 54 -4.19 -7.55 -4.94
N THR A 55 -4.95 -8.53 -4.47
CA THR A 55 -6.26 -8.30 -3.86
C THR A 55 -6.35 -8.97 -2.49
N ASP A 56 -6.66 -8.17 -1.49
CA ASP A 56 -6.96 -8.53 -0.11
C ASP A 56 -8.37 -8.00 0.24
N LYS A 57 -9.37 -8.87 0.28
CA LYS A 57 -10.77 -8.44 0.45
C LYS A 57 -11.19 -8.30 1.91
N ASP A 58 -10.49 -8.94 2.81
CA ASP A 58 -10.77 -8.95 4.25
C ASP A 58 -9.72 -8.16 5.06
N GLY A 59 -8.65 -7.71 4.41
CA GLY A 59 -7.64 -6.82 4.96
C GLY A 59 -6.68 -7.54 5.89
N ASP A 60 -5.82 -6.74 6.52
CA ASP A 60 -4.73 -7.25 7.36
C ASP A 60 -5.23 -8.19 8.48
N GLY A 61 -4.59 -9.36 8.59
CA GLY A 61 -4.93 -10.39 9.57
C GLY A 61 -6.02 -11.37 9.13
N GLY A 62 -6.60 -11.16 7.94
CA GLY A 62 -7.52 -12.07 7.26
C GLY A 62 -6.81 -13.17 6.46
N LEU A 63 -7.39 -13.53 5.33
CA LEU A 63 -6.77 -14.43 4.35
C LEU A 63 -5.57 -13.76 3.68
N ALA A 64 -4.61 -14.58 3.24
CA ALA A 64 -3.50 -14.04 2.46
C ALA A 64 -4.03 -13.42 1.15
N PRO A 65 -3.44 -12.31 0.68
CA PRO A 65 -3.86 -11.67 -0.57
C PRO A 65 -3.68 -12.61 -1.76
N VAL A 66 -4.60 -12.52 -2.71
CA VAL A 66 -4.47 -13.15 -4.02
C VAL A 66 -3.65 -12.23 -4.90
N ILE A 67 -2.43 -12.64 -5.25
CA ILE A 67 -1.49 -11.84 -6.04
C ILE A 67 -1.23 -12.53 -7.38
N ASP A 68 -1.52 -11.81 -8.47
CA ASP A 68 -1.23 -12.27 -9.82
C ASP A 68 0.28 -12.41 -10.07
N LYS A 69 0.66 -13.42 -10.86
CA LYS A 69 2.02 -13.52 -11.38
C LYS A 69 2.16 -12.64 -12.62
N ILE A 70 3.04 -11.64 -12.57
CA ILE A 70 3.31 -10.74 -13.68
C ILE A 70 4.11 -11.49 -14.76
N ALA A 71 3.67 -11.37 -16.02
CA ALA A 71 4.39 -11.86 -17.18
C ALA A 71 4.61 -10.72 -18.18
N LEU A 72 5.88 -10.41 -18.50
CA LEU A 72 6.27 -9.33 -19.41
C LEU A 72 7.27 -9.80 -20.45
N LYS A 73 7.34 -9.12 -21.60
CA LYS A 73 8.30 -9.45 -22.66
C LYS A 73 9.71 -9.02 -22.27
N PRO A 74 10.77 -9.75 -22.67
CA PRO A 74 12.15 -9.35 -22.43
C PRO A 74 12.52 -8.11 -23.22
N ASN A 75 13.49 -7.35 -22.70
CA ASN A 75 14.10 -6.21 -23.36
C ASN A 75 13.10 -5.16 -23.89
N THR A 76 11.96 -5.00 -23.24
CA THR A 76 10.83 -4.19 -23.70
C THR A 76 10.62 -3.00 -22.76
N ASP A 77 10.43 -1.81 -23.34
CA ASP A 77 10.03 -0.61 -22.62
C ASP A 77 8.54 -0.67 -22.26
N TYR A 78 8.24 -0.37 -20.99
CA TYR A 78 6.89 -0.35 -20.45
C TYR A 78 6.64 0.98 -19.74
N ALA A 79 5.46 1.55 -20.01
CA ALA A 79 4.82 2.51 -19.10
C ALA A 79 3.98 1.72 -18.08
N LEU A 80 4.15 2.04 -16.81
CA LEU A 80 3.44 1.44 -15.67
C LEU A 80 2.49 2.47 -15.07
N LYS A 81 1.22 2.07 -14.89
CA LYS A 81 0.27 2.75 -14.02
C LYS A 81 -0.06 1.91 -12.80
N VAL A 82 -0.13 2.54 -11.64
CA VAL A 82 -0.57 1.95 -10.37
C VAL A 82 -1.94 2.54 -10.01
N ALA A 83 -2.86 1.68 -9.61
CA ALA A 83 -4.18 2.06 -9.12
C ALA A 83 -4.49 1.35 -7.81
N PHE A 84 -5.26 2.01 -6.96
CA PHE A 84 -5.69 1.53 -5.64
C PHE A 84 -7.21 1.52 -5.58
N LEU A 85 -7.81 0.42 -5.13
CA LEU A 85 -9.26 0.23 -5.14
C LEU A 85 -9.78 -0.30 -3.81
N ASP A 86 -10.99 0.13 -3.46
CA ASP A 86 -11.83 -0.49 -2.44
C ASP A 86 -12.93 -1.33 -3.11
N GLU A 87 -12.66 -2.62 -3.25
CA GLU A 87 -13.59 -3.61 -3.80
C GLU A 87 -14.53 -4.20 -2.72
N SER A 88 -14.48 -3.71 -1.47
CA SER A 88 -15.48 -4.03 -0.44
C SER A 88 -16.78 -3.24 -0.63
N LYS A 89 -16.68 -2.05 -1.24
CA LYS A 89 -17.82 -1.18 -1.61
C LYS A 89 -18.50 -1.67 -2.91
N THR A 90 -19.78 -1.32 -3.09
CA THR A 90 -20.54 -1.60 -4.32
C THR A 90 -21.26 -0.34 -4.80
N PRO A 91 -20.85 0.28 -5.92
CA PRO A 91 -19.72 -0.11 -6.78
C PRO A 91 -18.37 0.02 -6.06
N SER A 92 -17.35 -0.69 -6.56
CA SER A 92 -15.98 -0.54 -6.06
C SER A 92 -15.55 0.93 -6.14
N ALA A 93 -14.95 1.45 -5.08
CA ALA A 93 -14.42 2.81 -5.07
C ALA A 93 -13.00 2.83 -5.67
N ASP A 94 -12.72 3.85 -6.49
CA ASP A 94 -11.40 4.07 -7.05
C ASP A 94 -10.62 5.06 -6.19
N ILE A 95 -9.81 4.54 -5.27
CA ILE A 95 -9.01 5.33 -4.32
C ILE A 95 -7.83 6.03 -5.02
N THR A 96 -7.55 5.67 -6.28
CA THR A 96 -6.49 6.31 -7.08
C THR A 96 -6.74 7.80 -7.28
N GLU A 97 -8.01 8.21 -7.38
CA GLU A 97 -8.36 9.62 -7.55
C GLU A 97 -8.00 10.44 -6.31
N GLU A 98 -8.31 9.92 -5.12
CA GLU A 98 -7.99 10.54 -3.82
C GLU A 98 -6.48 10.64 -3.64
N VAL A 99 -5.72 9.56 -3.88
CA VAL A 99 -4.24 9.58 -3.86
C VAL A 99 -3.67 10.64 -4.80
N GLY A 100 -4.32 10.87 -5.95
CA GLY A 100 -3.95 11.93 -6.89
C GLY A 100 -4.28 13.34 -6.39
N LYS A 101 -5.47 13.54 -5.80
CA LYS A 101 -5.91 14.82 -5.22
C LYS A 101 -5.02 15.23 -4.05
N GLU A 102 -4.65 14.26 -3.22
CA GLU A 102 -3.81 14.39 -2.03
C GLU A 102 -2.35 14.03 -2.31
N SER A 103 -1.90 14.31 -3.53
CA SER A 103 -0.57 13.93 -3.99
C SER A 103 0.58 14.48 -3.15
N ASP A 104 0.40 15.56 -2.39
CA ASP A 104 1.44 16.10 -1.50
C ASP A 104 1.67 15.29 -0.23
N VAL A 105 0.69 14.50 0.20
CA VAL A 105 0.81 13.60 1.37
C VAL A 105 0.96 12.13 0.98
N HIS A 106 0.85 11.78 -0.30
CA HIS A 106 1.05 10.40 -0.76
C HIS A 106 2.34 10.19 -1.54
N LEU A 107 2.93 9.00 -1.42
CA LEU A 107 4.04 8.53 -2.28
C LEU A 107 3.90 7.03 -2.58
N VAL A 108 3.99 6.67 -3.86
CA VAL A 108 4.08 5.28 -4.32
C VAL A 108 5.53 4.92 -4.55
N CYS A 109 6.00 3.94 -3.79
CA CYS A 109 7.35 3.40 -3.84
C CYS A 109 7.36 2.10 -4.66
N LEU A 110 8.23 2.05 -5.67
CA LEU A 110 8.35 0.92 -6.60
C LEU A 110 9.77 0.34 -6.53
N THR A 111 9.90 -0.89 -6.04
CA THR A 111 11.19 -1.57 -5.93
C THR A 111 11.19 -2.85 -6.76
N GLY A 112 11.97 -2.86 -7.84
CA GLY A 112 12.17 -4.03 -8.69
C GLY A 112 13.39 -4.85 -8.30
N SER A 113 13.41 -6.13 -8.66
CA SER A 113 14.60 -6.98 -8.59
C SER A 113 14.72 -7.97 -9.76
N GLY A 114 15.93 -8.50 -9.99
CA GLY A 114 16.17 -9.50 -11.03
C GLY A 114 15.95 -8.95 -12.45
N SER A 115 15.18 -9.68 -13.28
CA SER A 115 14.82 -9.24 -14.64
C SER A 115 13.81 -8.09 -14.68
N MET A 116 13.33 -7.63 -13.52
CA MET A 116 12.46 -6.47 -13.34
C MET A 116 13.23 -5.33 -12.65
N PRO A 117 13.81 -4.37 -13.38
CA PRO A 117 14.41 -3.20 -12.77
C PRO A 117 13.38 -2.34 -12.02
N SER A 118 13.82 -1.57 -11.02
CA SER A 118 12.96 -0.57 -10.38
C SER A 118 12.46 0.46 -11.39
N PRO A 119 11.14 0.68 -11.48
CA PRO A 119 10.57 1.73 -12.32
C PRO A 119 11.04 3.14 -11.93
N THR A 120 11.19 3.98 -12.95
CA THR A 120 11.43 5.41 -12.79
C THR A 120 10.09 6.14 -12.76
N THR A 121 9.80 6.83 -11.65
CA THR A 121 8.61 7.67 -11.49
C THR A 121 8.60 8.84 -12.47
N LEU A 122 7.44 9.10 -13.07
CA LEU A 122 7.24 10.15 -14.08
C LEU A 122 6.33 11.28 -13.60
N ASP A 123 5.40 10.99 -12.70
CA ASP A 123 4.45 11.94 -12.15
C ASP A 123 4.93 12.59 -10.86
N LYS A 124 4.43 13.80 -10.62
CA LYS A 124 4.82 14.64 -9.49
C LYS A 124 3.60 15.35 -8.91
N ASP A 125 3.70 15.71 -7.64
CA ASP A 125 2.75 16.57 -6.95
C ASP A 125 2.93 18.06 -7.30
N LYS A 126 2.07 18.90 -6.73
CA LYS A 126 2.08 20.37 -6.87
C LYS A 126 3.39 21.03 -6.39
N ASN A 127 4.16 20.33 -5.56
CA ASN A 127 5.45 20.78 -5.03
C ASN A 127 6.64 20.21 -5.81
N ASN A 128 6.39 19.60 -6.99
CA ASN A 128 7.40 19.00 -7.86
C ASN A 128 8.16 17.84 -7.19
N LYS A 129 7.55 17.16 -6.21
CA LYS A 129 8.05 15.92 -5.61
C LYS A 129 7.40 14.70 -6.28
N PRO A 130 8.08 13.54 -6.32
CA PRO A 130 7.50 12.33 -6.93
C PRO A 130 6.18 11.92 -6.29
N LEU A 131 5.27 11.36 -7.11
CA LEU A 131 4.05 10.70 -6.64
C LEU A 131 4.09 9.20 -6.90
N GLY A 132 4.37 8.73 -8.12
CA GLY A 132 4.60 7.32 -8.43
C GLY A 132 3.39 6.55 -8.96
N LEU A 133 2.25 7.18 -9.24
CA LEU A 133 1.12 6.54 -9.93
C LEU A 133 1.45 6.24 -11.41
N SER A 134 2.42 6.96 -11.98
CA SER A 134 2.91 6.76 -13.35
C SER A 134 4.43 6.59 -13.36
N SER A 135 4.91 5.52 -13.97
CA SER A 135 6.34 5.20 -14.05
C SER A 135 6.71 4.57 -15.39
N SER A 136 8.00 4.47 -15.69
CA SER A 136 8.50 3.69 -16.82
C SER A 136 9.74 2.87 -16.47
N PHE A 137 9.94 1.78 -17.21
CA PHE A 137 11.13 0.93 -17.10
C PHE A 137 11.33 0.11 -18.37
N LYS A 138 12.51 -0.48 -18.50
CA LYS A 138 12.82 -1.47 -19.53
C LYS A 138 13.08 -2.81 -18.85
N THR A 139 12.38 -3.86 -19.24
CA THR A 139 12.66 -5.21 -18.73
C THR A 139 14.07 -5.67 -19.13
N GLY A 140 14.66 -6.53 -18.31
CA GLY A 140 15.92 -7.19 -18.61
C GLY A 140 15.77 -8.33 -19.62
N ALA A 141 16.79 -9.19 -19.68
CA ALA A 141 16.69 -10.48 -20.36
C ALA A 141 15.64 -11.38 -19.69
N ALA A 142 15.20 -12.42 -20.40
CA ALA A 142 14.26 -13.39 -19.87
C ALA A 142 14.77 -13.98 -18.54
N GLY A 143 13.90 -14.07 -17.55
CA GLY A 143 14.27 -14.45 -16.19
C GLY A 143 13.25 -14.05 -15.15
N ALA A 144 13.52 -14.42 -13.91
CA ALA A 144 12.68 -14.11 -12.76
C ALA A 144 13.02 -12.73 -12.18
N GLY A 145 12.03 -12.12 -11.55
CA GLY A 145 12.18 -10.89 -10.78
C GLY A 145 11.05 -10.70 -9.79
N THR A 146 11.07 -9.58 -9.08
CA THR A 146 9.95 -9.13 -8.26
C THR A 146 9.69 -7.65 -8.48
N LEU A 147 8.46 -7.22 -8.21
CA LEU A 147 8.10 -5.81 -8.09
C LEU A 147 7.34 -5.63 -6.78
N LYS A 148 7.96 -4.92 -5.84
CA LYS A 148 7.31 -4.46 -4.62
C LYS A 148 6.71 -3.07 -4.86
N VAL A 149 5.45 -2.92 -4.48
CA VAL A 149 4.68 -1.68 -4.55
C VAL A 149 4.23 -1.33 -3.13
N THR A 150 4.53 -0.12 -2.69
CA THR A 150 4.12 0.39 -1.37
C THR A 150 3.52 1.78 -1.54
N LEU A 151 2.29 2.00 -1.08
CA LEU A 151 1.73 3.33 -0.91
C LEU A 151 2.06 3.84 0.49
N LYS A 152 2.60 5.06 0.55
CA LYS A 152 2.94 5.76 1.80
C LYS A 152 2.01 6.93 2.00
N HIS A 153 1.50 7.07 3.23
CA HIS A 153 0.79 8.26 3.72
C HIS A 153 1.71 9.09 4.61
N GLU A 154 1.67 10.40 4.39
CA GLU A 154 2.50 11.43 5.03
C GLU A 154 4.01 11.13 5.12
N PRO A 155 4.67 10.66 4.03
CA PRO A 155 6.11 10.48 4.06
C PRO A 155 6.81 11.84 4.08
N ASP A 156 7.95 11.92 4.77
CA ASP A 156 8.89 13.03 4.57
C ASP A 156 9.54 12.92 3.17
N LYS A 157 8.92 13.57 2.18
CA LYS A 157 9.41 13.64 0.79
C LYS A 157 10.69 14.46 0.61
N ASN A 158 11.21 15.07 1.67
CA ASN A 158 12.53 15.71 1.67
C ASN A 158 13.62 14.80 2.24
N ASN A 159 13.25 13.67 2.84
CA ASN A 159 14.19 12.68 3.34
C ASN A 159 15.07 12.13 2.20
N ALA A 160 16.28 11.67 2.54
CA ALA A 160 17.14 10.95 1.59
C ALA A 160 16.51 9.64 1.09
N ASN A 161 15.64 9.02 1.91
CA ASN A 161 14.85 7.86 1.56
C ASN A 161 13.38 8.02 2.01
N PRO A 162 12.56 8.75 1.23
CA PRO A 162 11.15 8.99 1.58
C PRO A 162 10.32 7.73 1.75
N CYS A 163 10.67 6.64 1.06
CA CYS A 163 9.99 5.35 1.17
C CYS A 163 10.18 4.66 2.53
N SER A 164 11.04 5.19 3.41
CA SER A 164 11.26 4.70 4.77
C SER A 164 10.59 5.54 5.85
N THR A 165 9.83 6.56 5.48
CA THR A 165 9.12 7.48 6.39
C THR A 165 7.62 7.44 6.12
N GLY A 166 6.80 7.97 7.03
CA GLY A 166 5.34 7.94 6.93
C GLY A 166 4.74 6.55 7.19
N GLU A 167 3.41 6.49 7.16
CA GLU A 167 2.62 5.26 7.33
C GLU A 167 2.51 4.49 6.01
N THR A 168 2.23 3.20 6.08
CA THR A 168 2.04 2.36 4.89
C THR A 168 0.56 2.03 4.78
N ASP A 169 -0.12 2.54 3.76
CA ASP A 169 -1.55 2.26 3.55
C ASP A 169 -1.78 0.95 2.83
N ALA A 170 -0.89 0.61 1.89
CA ALA A 170 -0.99 -0.61 1.11
C ALA A 170 0.38 -1.09 0.64
N GLU A 171 0.60 -2.40 0.66
CA GLU A 171 1.84 -3.01 0.17
C GLU A 171 1.57 -4.37 -0.48
N ALA A 172 2.19 -4.60 -1.64
CA ALA A 172 2.22 -5.92 -2.26
C ALA A 172 3.54 -6.19 -2.95
N THR A 173 3.98 -7.45 -2.95
CA THR A 173 5.14 -7.91 -3.72
C THR A 173 4.69 -8.91 -4.78
N PHE A 174 4.80 -8.51 -6.03
CA PHE A 174 4.49 -9.34 -7.19
C PHE A 174 5.69 -10.16 -7.60
N THR A 175 5.46 -11.44 -7.90
CA THR A 175 6.45 -12.24 -8.64
C THR A 175 6.37 -11.88 -10.12
N VAL A 176 7.52 -11.62 -10.74
CA VAL A 176 7.63 -11.24 -12.15
C VAL A 176 8.38 -12.34 -12.91
N GLU A 177 7.84 -12.71 -14.07
CA GLU A 177 8.50 -13.55 -15.06
C GLU A 177 8.63 -12.77 -16.37
N VAL A 178 9.87 -12.52 -16.78
CA VAL A 178 10.18 -11.92 -18.07
C VAL A 178 10.40 -13.05 -19.09
N LYS A 179 9.59 -13.13 -20.14
CA LYS A 179 9.61 -14.20 -21.15
C LYS A 179 9.03 -13.81 -22.50
#